data_AF-A0A7U9J9V2-F1
#
_entry.id   AF-A0A7U9J9V2-F1
#
_cell.length_a   1.000
_cell.length_b   1.000
_cell.length_c   1.000
_cell.angle_alpha   90.00
_cell.angle_beta   90.00
_cell.angle_gamma   90.00
#
_symmetry.space_group_name_H-M   'P 1'
#
loop_
_entity.id
_entity.type
_entity.pdbx_description
1 polymer ?
#
loop_
_entity_poly.entity_id
_entity_poly.type
_entity_poly.pdbx_seq_one_letter_code
_entity_poly.pdbx_strand_id
1 'polypeptide(L)'
;MKEYHLWEQVKTKLAQKLSGPSFDTWFASTSATVDEDWLIIECLNEIQCEWLQTRYGELISETVREVFGRDMRIFVSVHGERQRIEKRLEQRNGVPMTFRQYMTQLEKQVDELERRIDHYARIIDELLASRPIH
;
A
#
# COMPACT_ATOMS: atom_id res chain seq x y z
N MET A 1 -5.50 -21.29 4.05
CA MET A 1 -4.31 -22.11 3.72
C MET A 1 -3.67 -21.80 2.36
N LYS A 2 -4.39 -21.26 1.34
CA LYS A 2 -3.78 -20.98 0.02
C LYS A 2 -2.84 -19.76 -0.02
N GLU A 3 -3.03 -18.77 0.84
CA GLU A 3 -2.34 -17.46 0.73
C GLU A 3 -0.92 -17.45 1.31
N TYR A 4 -0.62 -18.24 2.34
CA TYR A 4 0.73 -18.33 2.90
C TYR A 4 1.75 -18.81 1.85
N HIS A 5 1.32 -19.68 0.94
CA HIS A 5 2.16 -20.17 -0.15
C HIS A 5 2.43 -19.12 -1.23
N LEU A 6 1.64 -18.04 -1.34
CA LEU A 6 1.85 -17.03 -2.38
C LEU A 6 3.02 -16.12 -2.04
N TRP A 7 3.16 -15.70 -0.78
CA TRP A 7 4.33 -14.89 -0.38
C TRP A 7 5.64 -15.66 -0.50
N GLU A 8 5.67 -16.95 -0.13
CA GLU A 8 6.85 -17.78 -0.33
C GLU A 8 7.22 -17.94 -1.82
N GLN A 9 6.22 -18.01 -2.71
CA GLN A 9 6.46 -17.98 -4.15
C GLN A 9 7.00 -16.62 -4.63
N VAL A 10 6.48 -15.51 -4.10
CA VAL A 10 7.03 -14.17 -4.36
C VAL A 10 8.49 -14.10 -3.92
N LYS A 11 8.81 -14.53 -2.69
CA LYS A 11 10.18 -14.61 -2.18
C LYS A 11 11.09 -15.47 -3.06
N THR A 12 10.61 -16.62 -3.53
CA THR A 12 11.36 -17.50 -4.44
C THR A 12 11.71 -16.78 -5.75
N LYS A 13 10.76 -16.06 -6.35
CA LYS A 13 11.02 -15.24 -7.55
C LYS A 13 11.94 -14.06 -7.27
N LEU A 14 11.79 -13.38 -6.12
CA LEU A 14 12.67 -12.29 -5.73
C LEU A 14 14.11 -12.78 -5.54
N ALA A 15 14.33 -13.96 -4.96
CA ALA A 15 15.64 -14.57 -4.83
C ALA A 15 16.31 -14.90 -6.18
N GLN A 16 15.54 -15.11 -7.24
CA GLN A 16 16.06 -15.28 -8.61
C GLN A 16 16.43 -13.94 -9.27
N LYS A 17 15.77 -12.85 -8.87
CA LYS A 17 15.98 -11.49 -9.42
C LYS A 17 17.06 -10.70 -8.67
N LEU A 18 17.39 -11.10 -7.44
CA LEU A 18 18.31 -10.40 -6.55
C LEU A 18 19.58 -11.20 -6.29
N SER A 19 20.64 -10.53 -5.85
CA SER A 19 21.81 -11.23 -5.31
C SER A 19 21.44 -11.92 -3.99
N GLY A 20 22.06 -13.08 -3.70
CA GLY A 20 21.85 -13.83 -2.45
C GLY A 20 21.95 -12.95 -1.19
N PRO A 21 23.04 -12.18 -1.00
CA PRO A 21 23.17 -11.30 0.16
C PRO A 21 22.08 -10.22 0.25
N SER A 22 21.63 -9.66 -0.88
CA SER A 22 20.54 -8.68 -0.89
C SER A 22 19.23 -9.32 -0.46
N PHE A 23 18.92 -10.52 -0.99
CA PHE A 23 17.72 -11.24 -0.61
C PHE A 23 17.72 -11.61 0.87
N ASP A 24 18.83 -12.17 1.36
CA ASP A 24 18.97 -12.60 2.76
C ASP A 24 18.80 -11.43 3.72
N THR A 25 19.35 -10.26 3.37
CA THR A 25 19.27 -9.06 4.21
C THR A 25 17.87 -8.45 4.24
N TRP A 26 17.21 -8.35 3.08
CA TRP A 26 15.99 -7.55 2.95
C TRP A 26 14.69 -8.37 2.94
N PHE A 27 14.72 -9.64 2.55
CA PHE A 27 13.50 -10.43 2.29
C PHE A 27 13.39 -11.70 3.13
N ALA A 28 14.50 -12.33 3.53
CA ALA A 28 14.45 -13.65 4.19
C ALA A 28 13.64 -13.65 5.49
N SER A 29 13.73 -12.58 6.29
CA SER A 29 13.01 -12.43 7.56
C SER A 29 11.59 -11.86 7.42
N THR A 30 11.10 -11.63 6.19
CA THR A 30 9.78 -11.02 5.97
C THR A 30 8.67 -12.08 5.92
N SER A 31 7.55 -11.74 6.56
CA SER A 31 6.27 -12.44 6.41
C SER A 31 5.29 -11.54 5.65
N ALA A 32 4.25 -12.12 5.07
CA ALA A 32 3.16 -11.33 4.53
C ALA A 32 1.81 -12.00 4.78
N THR A 33 0.79 -11.17 4.96
CA THR A 33 -0.60 -11.60 5.06
C THR A 33 -1.39 -10.99 3.91
N VAL A 34 -2.19 -11.83 3.25
CA VAL A 34 -3.11 -11.38 2.20
C VAL A 34 -4.43 -11.00 2.87
N ASP A 35 -4.96 -9.84 2.51
CA ASP A 35 -6.22 -9.33 3.02
C ASP A 35 -7.05 -8.76 1.86
N GLU A 36 -7.80 -9.64 1.18
CA GLU A 36 -8.50 -9.37 -0.09
C GLU A 36 -7.59 -8.84 -1.21
N ASP A 37 -7.61 -7.54 -1.47
CA ASP A 37 -6.82 -6.83 -2.47
C ASP A 37 -5.53 -6.21 -1.88
N TRP A 38 -5.32 -6.37 -0.57
CA TRP A 38 -4.11 -5.94 0.12
C TRP A 38 -3.12 -7.08 0.36
N LEU A 39 -1.83 -6.78 0.19
CA LEU A 39 -0.72 -7.58 0.65
C LEU A 39 0.04 -6.81 1.72
N ILE A 40 0.00 -7.31 2.95
CA ILE A 40 0.61 -6.66 4.11
C ILE A 40 1.90 -7.40 4.42
N ILE A 41 3.03 -6.76 4.13
CA ILE A 41 4.38 -7.28 4.36
C ILE A 41 4.87 -6.79 5.72
N GLU A 42 5.27 -7.73 6.57
CA GLU A 42 5.83 -7.47 7.87
C GLU A 42 7.35 -7.60 7.83
N CYS A 43 8.05 -6.54 8.20
CA CYS A 43 9.50 -6.52 8.35
C CYS A 43 9.91 -6.67 9.81
N LEU A 44 11.18 -7.02 10.01
CA LEU A 44 11.83 -7.13 11.30
C LEU A 44 12.00 -5.77 11.98
N ASN A 45 12.31 -4.72 11.22
CA ASN A 45 12.55 -3.37 11.73
C ASN A 45 12.24 -2.28 10.69
N GLU A 46 12.25 -1.02 11.14
CA GLU A 46 11.90 0.15 10.34
C GLU A 46 12.84 0.34 9.14
N ILE A 47 14.14 0.09 9.31
CA ILE A 47 15.14 0.23 8.23
C ILE A 47 14.84 -0.75 7.09
N GLN A 48 14.51 -1.99 7.43
CA GLN A 48 14.10 -2.98 6.44
C GLN A 48 12.84 -2.53 5.70
N CYS A 49 11.84 -2.04 6.42
CA CYS A 49 10.61 -1.55 5.80
C CYS A 49 10.85 -0.35 4.86
N GLU A 50 11.60 0.65 5.30
CA GLU A 50 11.96 1.81 4.49
C GLU A 50 12.68 1.38 3.21
N TRP A 51 13.63 0.45 3.33
CA TRP A 51 14.37 -0.04 2.17
C TRP A 51 13.48 -0.81 1.19
N LEU A 52 12.59 -1.67 1.69
CA LEU A 52 11.62 -2.39 0.87
C LEU A 52 10.69 -1.43 0.12
N GLN A 53 10.22 -0.37 0.78
CA GLN A 53 9.33 0.63 0.18
C GLN A 53 10.06 1.48 -0.88
N THR A 54 11.26 1.97 -0.56
CA THR A 54 11.95 2.98 -1.39
C THR A 54 12.78 2.37 -2.52
N ARG A 55 13.38 1.19 -2.31
CA ARG A 55 14.29 0.56 -3.28
C ARG A 55 13.70 -0.63 -4.00
N TYR A 56 12.83 -1.38 -3.33
CA TYR A 56 12.25 -2.59 -3.89
C TYR A 56 10.75 -2.50 -4.14
N GLY A 57 10.11 -1.35 -3.93
CA GLY A 57 8.66 -1.21 -4.05
C GLY A 57 8.14 -1.63 -5.44
N GLU A 58 8.80 -1.16 -6.50
CA GLU A 58 8.45 -1.51 -7.88
C GLU A 58 8.68 -3.01 -8.15
N LEU A 59 9.86 -3.53 -7.80
CA LEU A 59 10.20 -4.94 -7.98
C LEU A 59 9.24 -5.88 -7.24
N ILE A 60 8.85 -5.52 -6.01
CA ILE A 60 7.87 -6.27 -5.21
C ILE A 60 6.53 -6.22 -5.93
N SER A 61 6.07 -5.05 -6.35
CA SER A 61 4.78 -4.87 -7.04
C SER A 61 4.70 -5.73 -8.31
N GLU A 62 5.73 -5.69 -9.15
CA GLU A 62 5.81 -6.52 -10.35
C GLU A 62 5.79 -8.01 -10.03
N THR A 63 6.60 -8.44 -9.06
CA THR A 63 6.71 -9.85 -8.71
C THR A 63 5.43 -10.38 -8.05
N VAL A 64 4.76 -9.54 -7.25
CA VAL A 64 3.44 -9.83 -6.68
C VAL A 64 2.42 -9.97 -7.82
N ARG A 65 2.40 -9.06 -8.80
CA ARG A 65 1.51 -9.18 -9.97
C ARG A 65 1.74 -10.48 -10.74
N GLU A 66 2.98 -10.87 -10.96
CA GLU A 66 3.31 -12.14 -11.63
C GLU A 66 2.80 -13.37 -10.87
N VAL A 67 2.88 -13.38 -9.54
CA VAL A 67 2.48 -14.53 -8.71
C VAL A 67 0.97 -14.57 -8.48
N PHE A 68 0.37 -13.42 -8.20
CA PHE A 68 -1.06 -13.31 -7.88
C PHE A 68 -1.94 -13.21 -9.13
N GLY A 69 -1.35 -12.90 -10.30
CA GLY A 69 -2.07 -12.69 -11.56
C GLY A 69 -2.90 -11.42 -11.59
N ARG A 70 -2.73 -10.53 -10.61
CA ARG A 70 -3.44 -9.25 -10.47
C ARG A 70 -2.59 -8.27 -9.65
N ASP A 71 -2.85 -6.98 -9.81
CA ASP A 71 -2.29 -5.97 -8.93
C ASP A 71 -2.85 -6.10 -7.52
N MET A 72 -1.97 -5.94 -6.53
CA MET A 72 -2.31 -5.92 -5.12
C MET A 72 -1.79 -4.63 -4.51
N ARG A 73 -2.57 -4.08 -3.57
CA ARG A 73 -2.15 -2.92 -2.78
C ARG A 73 -1.17 -3.38 -1.72
N ILE A 74 0.07 -2.91 -1.79
CA ILE A 74 1.13 -3.36 -0.89
C ILE A 74 1.24 -2.37 0.27
N PHE A 75 1.15 -2.90 1.48
CA PHE A 75 1.46 -2.15 2.70
C PHE A 75 2.63 -2.83 3.40
N VAL A 76 3.67 -2.06 3.72
CA VAL A 76 4.88 -2.56 4.36
C VAL A 76 4.98 -1.94 5.75
N SER A 77 5.07 -2.75 6.80
CA SER A 77 5.15 -2.28 8.17
C SER A 77 5.98 -3.20 9.05
N VAL A 78 6.44 -2.72 10.21
CA VAL A 78 7.09 -3.59 11.20
C VAL A 78 6.06 -4.57 11.77
N HIS A 79 6.51 -5.78 12.13
CA HIS A 79 5.64 -6.79 12.73
C HIS A 79 4.82 -6.22 13.91
N GLY A 80 3.52 -6.49 13.91
CA GLY A 80 2.60 -6.00 14.94
C GLY A 80 2.09 -4.56 14.77
N GLU A 81 2.66 -3.77 13.85
CA GLU A 81 2.25 -2.37 13.65
C GLU A 81 0.81 -2.24 13.16
N ARG A 82 0.35 -3.13 12.28
CA ARG A 82 -1.05 -3.15 11.83
C ARG A 82 -2.01 -3.22 13.01
N GLN A 83 -1.79 -4.15 13.93
CA GLN A 83 -2.65 -4.36 15.10
C GLN A 83 -2.58 -3.18 16.07
N ARG A 84 -1.40 -2.54 16.18
CA ARG A 84 -1.25 -1.30 16.97
C ARG A 84 -2.02 -0.14 16.35
N ILE A 85 -2.00 -0.01 15.02
CA ILE A 85 -2.79 1.00 14.29
C ILE A 85 -4.29 0.75 14.50
N GLU A 86 -4.77 -0.47 14.30
CA GLU A 86 -6.19 -0.83 14.46
C GLU A 86 -6.69 -0.51 15.89
N LYS A 87 -5.92 -0.87 16.93
CA LYS A 87 -6.24 -0.52 18.32
C LYS A 87 -6.30 0.99 18.55
N ARG A 88 -5.37 1.76 17.98
CA ARG A 88 -5.37 3.23 18.09
C ARG A 88 -6.54 3.86 17.34
N LEU A 89 -6.93 3.30 16.19
CA LEU A 89 -8.09 3.74 15.43
C LEU A 89 -9.39 3.49 16.18
N GLU A 90 -9.52 2.34 16.83
CA GLU A 90 -10.67 2.03 17.68
C GLU A 90 -10.79 3.03 18.85
N GLN A 91 -9.68 3.33 19.53
CA GLN A 91 -9.65 4.32 20.62
C GLN A 91 -10.05 5.73 20.15
N ARG A 92 -9.63 6.13 18.94
CA ARG A 92 -9.93 7.44 18.39
C ARG A 92 -11.37 7.58 17.92
N ASN A 93 -11.90 6.54 17.26
CA ASN A 93 -13.19 6.60 16.57
C ASN A 93 -14.34 6.02 17.40
N GLY A 94 -14.05 5.34 18.51
CA GLY A 94 -15.05 4.70 19.37
C GLY A 94 -15.68 3.45 18.79
N VAL A 95 -15.19 2.98 17.63
CA VAL A 95 -15.65 1.77 16.93
C VAL A 95 -14.45 1.02 16.37
N PRO A 96 -14.41 -0.34 16.50
CA PRO A 96 -13.38 -1.14 15.89
C PRO A 96 -13.37 -0.92 14.38
N MET A 97 -12.22 -0.54 13.85
CA MET A 97 -11.98 -0.46 12.41
C MET A 97 -10.73 -1.24 12.06
N THR A 98 -10.87 -2.10 11.05
CA THR A 98 -9.75 -2.78 10.44
C THR A 98 -8.90 -1.79 9.63
N PHE A 99 -7.62 -2.13 9.45
CA PHE A 99 -6.71 -1.34 8.63
C PHE A 99 -7.28 -1.12 7.22
N ARG A 100 -7.86 -2.17 6.62
CA ARG A 100 -8.46 -2.11 5.28
C ARG A 100 -9.63 -1.13 5.20
N GLN A 101 -10.53 -1.16 6.18
CA GLN A 101 -11.66 -0.22 6.25
C GLN A 101 -11.18 1.23 6.35
N TYR A 102 -10.17 1.47 7.18
CA TYR A 102 -9.58 2.80 7.33
C TYR A 102 -8.94 3.28 6.02
N MET A 103 -8.14 2.42 5.36
CA MET A 103 -7.54 2.76 4.06
C MET A 103 -8.60 3.04 2.99
N THR A 104 -9.64 2.21 2.91
CA THR A 104 -10.77 2.40 1.98
C THR A 104 -11.50 3.73 2.23
N GLN A 105 -11.62 4.13 3.49
CA GLN A 105 -12.22 5.42 3.84
C GLN A 105 -11.34 6.60 3.40
N LEU A 106 -10.02 6.52 3.61
CA LEU A 106 -9.08 7.55 3.18
C LEU A 106 -9.10 7.72 1.65
N GLU A 107 -9.08 6.61 0.90
CA GLU A 107 -9.19 6.63 -0.56
C GLU A 107 -10.46 7.35 -1.04
N LYS A 108 -11.62 7.02 -0.44
CA LYS A 108 -12.88 7.71 -0.74
C LYS A 108 -12.84 9.20 -0.45
N GLN A 109 -12.12 9.61 0.60
CA GLN A 109 -11.94 11.02 0.93
C GLN A 109 -11.06 11.73 -0.10
N VAL A 110 -10.00 11.08 -0.59
CA VAL A 110 -9.16 11.61 -1.66
C VAL A 110 -9.95 11.76 -2.95
N ASP A 111 -10.67 10.73 -3.39
CA ASP A 111 -11.50 10.77 -4.59
C ASP A 111 -12.51 11.94 -4.56
N GLU A 112 -13.12 12.18 -3.40
CA GLU A 112 -14.07 13.27 -3.24
C GLU A 112 -13.40 14.65 -3.29
N LEU A 113 -12.21 14.78 -2.70
CA LEU A 113 -11.43 16.02 -2.78
C LEU A 113 -10.97 16.30 -4.21
N GLU A 114 -10.51 15.29 -4.94
CA GLU A 114 -10.13 15.42 -6.35
C GLU A 114 -11.32 15.89 -7.20
N ARG A 115 -12.49 15.27 -7.05
CA ARG A 115 -13.72 15.72 -7.75
C ARG A 115 -14.09 17.16 -7.43
N ARG A 116 -13.93 17.58 -6.18
CA ARG A 116 -14.18 18.97 -5.76
C ARG A 116 -13.19 19.94 -6.39
N ILE A 117 -11.91 19.57 -6.46
CA ILE A 117 -10.88 20.37 -7.14
C ILE A 117 -11.24 20.55 -8.61
N ASP A 118 -11.56 19.47 -9.32
CA ASP A 118 -11.96 19.49 -10.73
C ASP A 118 -13.23 20.32 -10.97
N HIS A 119 -14.17 20.29 -10.03
CA HIS A 119 -15.37 21.11 -10.08
C HIS A 119 -15.05 22.59 -9.97
N TYR A 120 -14.21 22.99 -9.01
CA TYR A 120 -13.83 24.40 -8.84
C TYR A 120 -12.96 24.91 -9.99
N ALA A 121 -12.05 24.09 -10.52
CA ALA A 121 -11.25 24.45 -11.69
C ALA A 121 -12.14 24.81 -12.89
N ARG A 122 -13.14 23.97 -13.18
CA ARG A 122 -14.12 24.24 -14.25
C ARG A 122 -14.89 25.54 -14.06
N ILE A 123 -15.37 25.81 -12.84
CA ILE A 123 -16.07 27.07 -12.53
C ILE A 123 -15.16 28.27 -12.79
N ILE A 124 -13.89 28.21 -12.36
CA ILE A 124 -12.93 29.30 -12.54
C ILE A 124 -12.64 29.51 -14.03
N ASP A 125 -12.43 28.45 -14.80
CA ASP A 125 -12.18 28.53 -16.25
C ASP A 125 -13.37 29.16 -16.99
N GLU A 126 -14.60 28.79 -16.64
CA GLU A 126 -15.83 29.40 -17.19
C GLU A 126 -15.91 30.90 -16.83
N LEU A 127 -15.61 31.27 -15.58
CA LEU A 127 -15.61 32.66 -15.14
C LEU A 127 -14.54 33.50 -15.86
N LEU A 128 -13.34 32.94 -16.08
CA LEU A 128 -12.27 33.60 -16.82
C LEU A 128 -12.62 33.75 -18.31
N ALA A 129 -13.25 32.75 -18.93
CA ALA A 129 -13.70 32.81 -20.32
C ALA A 129 -14.85 33.81 -20.53
N SER A 130 -15.71 33.98 -19.52
CA SER A 130 -16.89 34.86 -19.57
C SER A 130 -16.61 36.34 -19.35
N ARG A 131 -15.40 36.73 -18.90
CA ARG A 131 -15.00 38.14 -18.75
C ARG A 131 -14.20 38.59 -19.97
N PRO A 132 -14.79 39.30 -20.95
CA PRO A 132 -14.00 39.96 -21.97
C PRO A 132 -13.13 41.02 -21.30
N ILE A 133 -11.83 40.98 -21.59
CA ILE A 133 -10.88 42.04 -21.25
C ILE A 133 -11.32 43.27 -22.05
N HIS A 134 -11.88 44.27 -21.36
CA HIS A 134 -12.08 45.63 -21.88
C HIS A 134 -10.97 46.54 -21.35
#